data_AF-A0A3S9Q1U1-F1
#
_entry.id   AF-A0A3S9Q1U1-F1
#
_cell.length_a   1.000
_cell.length_b   1.000
_cell.length_c   1.000
_cell.angle_alpha   90.00
_cell.angle_beta   90.00
_cell.angle_gamma   90.00
#
_symmetry.space_group_name_H-M   'P 1'
#
loop_
_entity.id
_entity.type
_entity.pdbx_description
1 polymer ?
#
loop_
_entity_poly.entity_id
_entity_poly.type
_entity_poly.pdbx_seq_one_letter_code
_entity_poly.pdbx_strand_id
1 'polypeptide(L)'
;MNRSVEITENSFFSIFSDAVLLYDLSIRENNEHIKNTLSKSCILSVNYALEAAANSFLTSVDINSKIKEQVDKFSTLDKFDFILQWHKDSSLPRGNNETQIVKKLIDKRNKLVHPKVKVIKTNVTTTTGDENIAYYHKDEQDNYKNKCQVTKMSLNSSMYSTEDSLIALKALVNFLNEFVENWWGIDIEYSELFLMKSWNGSIQANSIMYEKKELEIVLKHNNDLNIKFAGLYGILEQFA
;
A
#
# COMPACT_ATOMS: atom_id res chain seq x y z
N MET A 1 33.57 -5.86 15.03
CA MET A 1 34.18 -4.71 14.34
C MET A 1 33.11 -3.65 14.19
N ASN A 2 33.23 -2.53 14.89
CA ASN A 2 32.25 -1.44 14.83
C ASN A 2 32.77 -0.41 13.83
N ARG A 3 31.98 -0.10 12.80
CA ARG A 3 32.29 0.93 11.78
C ARG A 3 31.15 1.94 11.73
N SER A 4 31.48 3.19 11.46
CA SER A 4 30.49 4.21 11.13
C SER A 4 30.12 4.06 9.65
N VAL A 5 28.82 4.02 9.35
CA VAL A 5 28.28 3.90 7.99
C VAL A 5 27.15 4.90 7.83
N GLU A 6 26.95 5.39 6.61
CA GLU A 6 25.77 6.19 6.30
C GLU A 6 24.63 5.26 5.92
N ILE A 7 23.44 5.57 6.44
CA ILE A 7 22.22 4.81 6.22
C ILE A 7 21.21 5.75 5.56
N THR A 8 20.68 5.32 4.42
CA THR A 8 19.51 5.93 3.79
C THR A 8 18.28 5.22 4.33
N GLU A 9 17.52 5.92 5.16
CA GLU A 9 16.27 5.41 5.72
C GLU A 9 15.15 5.48 4.69
N ASN A 10 14.39 4.39 4.58
CA ASN A 10 13.22 4.29 3.73
C ASN A 10 12.19 3.38 4.36
N SER A 11 10.98 3.89 4.56
CA SER A 11 9.92 3.15 5.26
C SER A 11 9.02 2.34 4.33
N PHE A 12 9.16 2.46 3.00
CA PHE A 12 8.27 1.78 2.06
C PHE A 12 8.19 0.27 2.32
N PHE A 13 9.35 -0.42 2.32
CA PHE A 13 9.36 -1.87 2.45
C PHE A 13 8.80 -2.36 3.79
N SER A 14 9.08 -1.65 4.87
CA SER A 14 8.55 -1.95 6.20
C SER A 14 7.02 -1.81 6.24
N ILE A 15 6.48 -0.70 5.73
CA ILE A 15 5.03 -0.46 5.65
C ILE A 15 4.35 -1.48 4.71
N PHE A 16 4.99 -1.83 3.60
CA PHE A 16 4.49 -2.84 2.68
C PHE A 16 4.46 -4.22 3.34
N SER A 17 5.52 -4.60 4.04
CA SER A 17 5.59 -5.83 4.84
C SER A 17 4.47 -5.87 5.89
N ASP A 18 4.23 -4.77 6.60
CA ASP A 18 3.11 -4.68 7.56
C ASP A 18 1.76 -4.91 6.88
N ALA A 19 1.55 -4.36 5.68
CA ALA A 19 0.34 -4.60 4.91
C ALA A 19 0.16 -6.09 4.56
N VAL A 20 1.24 -6.77 4.16
CA VAL A 20 1.23 -8.22 3.88
C VAL A 20 0.98 -9.03 5.15
N LEU A 21 1.59 -8.65 6.27
CA LEU A 21 1.36 -9.29 7.57
C LEU A 21 -0.11 -9.16 8.00
N LEU A 22 -0.71 -7.97 7.89
CA LEU A 22 -2.11 -7.74 8.24
C LEU A 22 -3.05 -8.60 7.39
N TYR A 23 -2.74 -8.76 6.09
CA TYR A 23 -3.45 -9.69 5.23
C TYR A 23 -3.29 -11.15 5.70
N ASP A 24 -2.07 -11.58 6.00
CA ASP A 24 -1.77 -12.94 6.48
C ASP A 24 -2.52 -13.28 7.77
N LEU A 25 -2.55 -12.32 8.71
CA LEU A 25 -3.31 -12.45 9.95
C LEU A 25 -4.81 -12.53 9.69
N SER A 26 -5.33 -11.73 8.74
CA SER A 26 -6.76 -11.75 8.40
C SER A 26 -7.23 -13.10 7.85
N ILE A 27 -6.38 -13.82 7.12
CA ILE A 27 -6.67 -15.17 6.59
C ILE A 27 -6.85 -16.16 7.74
N ARG A 28 -6.01 -16.06 8.78
CA ARG A 28 -5.97 -16.99 9.91
C ARG A 28 -7.01 -16.70 10.98
N GLU A 29 -7.61 -15.53 10.93
CA GLU A 29 -8.60 -15.09 11.91
C GLU A 29 -9.98 -15.70 11.64
N ASN A 30 -10.62 -16.19 12.70
CA ASN A 30 -11.96 -16.75 12.64
C ASN A 30 -13.03 -15.72 13.05
N ASN A 31 -12.67 -14.78 13.93
CA ASN A 31 -13.57 -13.72 14.34
C ASN A 31 -13.76 -12.70 13.20
N GLU A 32 -14.99 -12.59 12.69
CA GLU A 32 -15.32 -11.72 11.56
C GLU A 32 -15.00 -10.24 11.83
N HIS A 33 -15.23 -9.75 13.05
CA HIS A 33 -14.93 -8.36 13.41
C HIS A 33 -13.42 -8.08 13.38
N ILE A 34 -12.61 -8.98 13.95
CA ILE A 34 -11.15 -8.86 13.94
C ILE A 34 -10.65 -8.99 12.49
N LYS A 35 -11.16 -9.96 11.72
CA LYS A 35 -10.83 -10.12 10.30
C LYS A 35 -11.09 -8.87 9.48
N ASN A 36 -12.26 -8.25 9.63
CA ASN A 36 -12.61 -7.02 8.91
C ASN A 36 -11.73 -5.84 9.37
N THR A 37 -11.36 -5.81 10.65
CA THR A 37 -10.44 -4.79 11.20
C THR A 37 -9.04 -4.94 10.63
N LEU A 38 -8.47 -6.15 10.63
CA LEU A 38 -7.18 -6.47 10.01
C LEU A 38 -7.20 -6.13 8.52
N SER A 39 -8.29 -6.47 7.83
CA SER A 39 -8.44 -6.23 6.40
C SER A 39 -8.48 -4.73 6.08
N LYS A 40 -9.23 -3.96 6.88
CA LYS A 40 -9.25 -2.49 6.80
C LYS A 40 -7.88 -1.89 7.06
N SER A 41 -7.16 -2.35 8.09
CA SER A 41 -5.81 -1.89 8.39
C SER A 41 -4.84 -2.19 7.25
N CYS A 42 -4.90 -3.40 6.66
CA CYS A 42 -4.11 -3.76 5.48
C CYS A 42 -4.32 -2.76 4.33
N ILE A 43 -5.58 -2.45 3.99
CA ILE A 43 -5.91 -1.51 2.90
C ILE A 43 -5.39 -0.09 3.19
N LEU A 44 -5.40 0.33 4.46
CA LEU A 44 -4.82 1.63 4.85
C LEU A 44 -3.28 1.59 4.76
N SER A 45 -2.63 0.54 5.22
CA SER A 45 -1.17 0.35 5.08
C SER A 45 -0.73 0.33 3.61
N VAL A 46 -1.52 -0.27 2.71
CA VAL A 46 -1.29 -0.18 1.26
C VAL A 46 -1.27 1.28 0.77
N ASN A 47 -2.17 2.13 1.26
CA ASN A 47 -2.17 3.55 0.88
C ASN A 47 -0.94 4.28 1.42
N TYR A 48 -0.50 3.96 2.64
CA TYR A 48 0.72 4.52 3.22
C TYR A 48 1.96 4.05 2.46
N ALA A 49 2.02 2.79 2.05
CA ALA A 49 3.10 2.26 1.22
C ALA A 49 3.15 2.93 -0.16
N LEU A 50 2.01 3.14 -0.82
CA LEU A 50 1.97 3.91 -2.08
C LEU A 50 2.53 5.33 -1.93
N GLU A 51 2.18 6.00 -0.83
CA GLU A 51 2.69 7.34 -0.53
C GLU A 51 4.19 7.33 -0.18
N ALA A 52 4.64 6.35 0.59
CA ALA A 52 6.06 6.14 0.89
C ALA A 52 6.86 5.89 -0.40
N ALA A 53 6.40 5.00 -1.29
CA ALA A 53 7.05 4.76 -2.58
C ALA A 53 7.17 6.03 -3.42
N ALA A 54 6.08 6.79 -3.53
CA ALA A 54 6.08 8.05 -4.28
C ALA A 54 7.09 9.06 -3.72
N ASN A 55 7.14 9.22 -2.39
CA ASN A 55 8.09 10.11 -1.74
C ASN A 55 9.53 9.62 -1.91
N SER A 56 9.77 8.32 -1.84
CA SER A 56 11.11 7.78 -2.00
C SER A 56 11.61 7.91 -3.43
N PHE A 57 10.78 7.67 -4.45
CA PHE A 57 11.16 7.91 -5.84
C PHE A 57 11.35 9.38 -6.17
N LEU A 58 10.66 10.30 -5.50
CA LEU A 58 10.90 11.74 -5.66
C LEU A 58 12.34 12.16 -5.30
N THR A 59 13.05 11.38 -4.47
CA THR A 59 14.46 11.66 -4.17
C THR A 59 15.37 11.54 -5.40
N SER A 60 14.92 10.89 -6.47
CA SER A 60 15.63 10.82 -7.76
C SER A 60 15.60 12.14 -8.54
N VAL A 61 14.76 13.10 -8.14
CA VAL A 61 14.56 14.36 -8.85
C VAL A 61 15.43 15.44 -8.22
N ASP A 62 16.42 15.92 -8.97
CA ASP A 62 17.31 16.99 -8.53
C ASP A 62 16.68 18.37 -8.78
N ILE A 63 16.01 18.90 -7.75
CA ILE A 63 15.32 20.18 -7.79
C ILE A 63 15.71 21.05 -6.58
N ASN A 64 15.68 22.37 -6.78
CA ASN A 64 15.92 23.30 -5.68
C ASN A 64 14.86 23.19 -4.57
N SER A 65 15.23 23.63 -3.37
CA SER A 65 14.38 23.52 -2.16
C SER A 65 13.00 24.13 -2.32
N LYS A 66 12.87 25.25 -3.04
CA LYS A 66 11.59 25.93 -3.24
C LYS A 66 10.63 25.10 -4.09
N ILE A 67 11.13 24.43 -5.13
CA ILE A 67 10.31 23.52 -5.96
C ILE A 67 9.99 22.26 -5.15
N LYS A 68 10.95 21.73 -4.39
CA LYS A 68 10.75 20.57 -3.53
C LYS A 68 9.59 20.75 -2.55
N GLU A 69 9.52 21.89 -1.86
CA GLU A 69 8.42 22.23 -0.95
C GLU A 69 7.03 22.27 -1.62
N GLN A 70 6.98 22.53 -2.93
CA GLN A 70 5.74 22.50 -3.70
C GLN A 70 5.37 21.07 -4.10
N VAL A 71 6.34 20.30 -4.57
CA VAL A 71 6.18 18.90 -4.98
C VAL A 71 5.82 18.00 -3.79
N ASP A 72 6.33 18.30 -2.59
CA ASP A 72 5.98 17.55 -1.37
C ASP A 72 4.47 17.57 -1.06
N LYS A 73 3.77 18.62 -1.50
CA LYS A 73 2.31 18.79 -1.31
C LYS A 73 1.48 18.08 -2.39
N PHE A 74 2.11 17.53 -3.41
CA PHE A 74 1.41 16.81 -4.47
C PHE A 74 0.72 15.57 -3.90
N SER A 75 -0.40 15.21 -4.51
CA SER A 75 -1.04 13.93 -4.21
C SER A 75 -0.11 12.78 -4.61
N THR A 76 -0.29 11.60 -4.01
CA THR A 76 0.53 10.42 -4.29
C THR A 76 0.69 10.14 -5.79
N LEU A 77 -0.41 10.19 -6.57
CA LEU A 77 -0.34 9.95 -8.01
C LEU A 77 0.30 11.10 -8.79
N ASP A 78 0.18 12.34 -8.29
CA ASP A 78 0.82 13.49 -8.95
C ASP A 78 2.33 13.50 -8.71
N LYS A 79 2.81 12.91 -7.61
CA LYS A 79 4.23 12.65 -7.39
C LYS A 79 4.78 11.65 -8.41
N PHE A 80 4.09 10.53 -8.63
CA PHE A 80 4.45 9.57 -9.68
C PHE A 80 4.44 10.21 -11.08
N ASP A 81 3.43 11.02 -11.38
CA ASP A 81 3.34 11.77 -12.64
C ASP A 81 4.50 12.76 -12.82
N PHE A 82 4.85 13.49 -11.76
CA PHE A 82 5.99 14.41 -11.76
C PHE A 82 7.33 13.69 -12.00
N ILE A 83 7.53 12.50 -11.41
CA ILE A 83 8.72 11.67 -11.64
C ILE A 83 8.84 11.28 -13.12
N LEU A 84 7.73 10.84 -13.74
CA LEU A 84 7.72 10.49 -15.17
C LEU A 84 7.96 11.68 -16.08
N GLN A 85 7.38 12.84 -15.74
CA GLN A 85 7.60 14.07 -16.50
C GLN A 85 9.08 14.49 -16.42
N TRP A 86 9.69 14.39 -15.23
CA TRP A 86 11.08 14.76 -15.03
C TRP A 86 12.06 13.85 -15.78
N HIS A 87 11.88 12.53 -15.68
CA HIS A 87 12.86 11.57 -16.21
C HIS A 87 12.59 11.13 -17.65
N LYS A 88 11.35 11.21 -18.13
CA LYS A 88 10.92 10.65 -19.42
C LYS A 88 10.13 11.61 -20.30
N ASP A 89 9.87 12.84 -19.86
CA ASP A 89 8.99 13.79 -20.56
C ASP A 89 7.63 13.15 -20.93
N SER A 90 7.12 12.32 -20.01
CA SER A 90 5.88 11.56 -20.20
C SER A 90 4.96 11.72 -19.01
N SER A 91 3.65 11.56 -19.23
CA SER A 91 2.66 11.63 -18.15
C SER A 91 2.25 10.24 -17.67
N LEU A 92 1.90 10.13 -16.40
CA LEU A 92 1.30 8.92 -15.84
C LEU A 92 0.04 8.57 -16.64
N PRO A 93 -0.09 7.33 -17.17
CA PRO A 93 -1.21 6.96 -18.03
C PRO A 93 -2.51 6.87 -17.23
N ARG A 94 -3.19 8.00 -17.03
CA ARG A 94 -4.38 8.08 -16.17
C ARG A 94 -5.50 7.15 -16.61
N GLY A 95 -5.61 6.80 -17.90
CA GLY A 95 -6.62 5.87 -18.42
C GLY A 95 -6.30 4.39 -18.19
N ASN A 96 -5.06 4.05 -17.82
CA ASN A 96 -4.66 2.68 -17.57
C ASN A 96 -5.31 2.12 -16.29
N ASN A 97 -5.58 0.81 -16.30
CA ASN A 97 -6.33 0.11 -15.26
C ASN A 97 -5.66 0.22 -13.89
N GLU A 98 -4.34 0.01 -13.83
CA GLU A 98 -3.56 0.02 -12.59
C GLU A 98 -3.61 1.41 -11.93
N THR A 99 -3.50 2.48 -12.74
CA THR A 99 -3.65 3.86 -12.26
C THR A 99 -5.07 4.14 -11.75
N GLN A 100 -6.10 3.66 -12.44
CA GLN A 100 -7.49 3.85 -12.02
C GLN A 100 -7.80 3.10 -10.72
N ILE A 101 -7.27 1.89 -10.53
CA ILE A 101 -7.45 1.11 -9.30
C ILE A 101 -6.78 1.83 -8.13
N VAL A 102 -5.53 2.28 -8.28
CA VAL A 102 -4.82 3.03 -7.23
C VAL A 102 -5.54 4.33 -6.89
N LYS A 103 -6.02 5.07 -7.90
CA LYS A 103 -6.85 6.26 -7.68
C LYS A 103 -8.06 5.95 -6.80
N LYS A 104 -8.75 4.83 -7.04
CA LYS A 104 -9.90 4.41 -6.23
C LYS A 104 -9.52 3.95 -4.82
N LEU A 105 -8.33 3.38 -4.62
CA LEU A 105 -7.82 3.07 -3.28
C LEU A 105 -7.57 4.35 -2.46
N ILE A 106 -6.94 5.34 -3.08
CA ILE A 106 -6.71 6.66 -2.45
C ILE A 106 -8.03 7.35 -2.14
N ASP A 107 -8.98 7.35 -3.09
CA ASP A 107 -10.34 7.87 -2.86
C ASP A 107 -11.04 7.19 -1.67
N LYS A 108 -10.88 5.88 -1.52
CA LYS A 108 -11.44 5.10 -0.40
C LYS A 108 -10.79 5.50 0.93
N ARG A 109 -9.46 5.64 0.98
CA ARG A 109 -8.74 6.15 2.17
C ARG A 109 -9.23 7.54 2.53
N ASN A 110 -9.31 8.46 1.57
CA ASN A 110 -9.73 9.84 1.81
C ASN A 110 -11.15 9.92 2.40
N LYS A 111 -12.08 9.09 1.91
CA LYS A 111 -13.44 9.00 2.48
C LYS A 111 -13.47 8.47 3.91
N LEU A 112 -12.49 7.65 4.29
CA LEU A 112 -12.39 7.10 5.64
C LEU A 112 -11.87 8.13 6.64
N VAL A 113 -10.84 8.87 6.27
CA VAL A 113 -10.20 9.86 7.17
C VAL A 113 -10.87 11.23 7.14
N HIS A 114 -11.67 11.52 6.11
CA HIS A 114 -12.47 12.74 5.99
C HIS A 114 -13.96 12.38 5.77
N PRO A 115 -14.62 11.79 6.79
CA PRO A 115 -15.99 11.33 6.63
C PRO A 115 -16.94 12.52 6.41
N LYS A 116 -17.77 12.42 5.36
CA LYS A 116 -18.91 13.33 5.20
C LYS A 116 -20.06 12.82 6.04
N VAL A 117 -20.45 13.57 7.07
CA VAL A 117 -21.63 13.28 7.89
C VAL A 117 -22.87 13.35 7.02
N LYS A 118 -23.71 12.31 7.05
CA LYS A 118 -24.95 12.22 6.29
C LYS A 118 -26.09 11.79 7.21
N VAL A 119 -27.25 12.39 7.02
CA VAL A 119 -28.50 11.92 7.65
C VAL A 119 -29.18 10.98 6.67
N ILE A 120 -29.40 9.73 7.08
CA ILE A 120 -30.03 8.68 6.27
C ILE A 120 -31.27 8.20 7.02
N LYS A 121 -32.39 8.03 6.31
CA LYS A 121 -33.59 7.39 6.85
C LYS A 121 -33.53 5.90 6.50
N THR A 122 -33.59 5.03 7.50
CA THR A 122 -33.55 3.57 7.34
C THR A 122 -34.44 2.89 8.37
N ASN A 123 -34.79 1.62 8.10
CA ASN A 123 -35.46 0.76 9.06
C ASN A 123 -34.42 0.14 9.99
N VAL A 124 -34.76 0.00 11.27
CA VAL A 124 -33.87 -0.53 12.31
C VAL A 124 -34.59 -1.65 13.06
N THR A 125 -34.02 -2.84 13.07
CA THR A 125 -34.44 -3.91 13.95
C THR A 125 -33.87 -3.67 15.35
N THR A 126 -34.71 -3.80 16.38
CA THR A 126 -34.29 -3.66 17.78
C THR A 126 -34.54 -4.97 18.52
N THR A 127 -33.53 -5.44 19.26
CA THR A 127 -33.63 -6.63 20.11
C THR A 127 -33.20 -6.29 21.53
N THR A 128 -33.76 -6.97 22.53
CA THR A 128 -33.30 -6.86 23.92
C THR A 128 -31.85 -7.29 24.01
N GLY A 129 -31.03 -6.55 24.78
CA GLY A 129 -29.62 -6.88 24.96
C GLY A 129 -29.32 -7.72 26.19
N ASP A 130 -28.05 -7.76 26.58
CA ASP A 130 -27.53 -8.54 27.71
C ASP A 130 -27.52 -7.74 29.03
N GLU A 131 -26.90 -8.29 30.09
CA GLU A 131 -26.84 -7.68 31.42
C GLU A 131 -26.29 -6.24 31.43
N ASN A 132 -25.47 -5.87 30.44
CA ASN A 132 -24.81 -4.56 30.38
C ASN A 132 -25.38 -3.64 29.28
N ILE A 133 -26.14 -4.19 28.34
CA ILE A 133 -26.69 -3.44 27.20
C ILE A 133 -28.19 -3.69 27.13
N ALA A 134 -29.00 -2.64 27.32
CA ALA A 134 -30.47 -2.79 27.34
C ALA A 134 -31.05 -3.23 25.99
N TYR A 135 -30.53 -2.70 24.88
CA TYR A 135 -31.01 -2.98 23.53
C TYR A 135 -29.87 -3.00 22.52
N TYR A 136 -29.97 -3.91 21.54
CA TYR A 136 -29.17 -3.88 20.32
C TYR A 136 -30.02 -3.36 19.17
N HIS A 137 -29.41 -2.50 18.35
CA HIS A 137 -30.04 -1.94 17.16
C HIS A 137 -29.24 -2.33 15.92
N LYS A 138 -29.91 -2.79 14.87
CA LYS A 138 -29.31 -3.15 13.59
C LYS A 138 -30.08 -2.53 12.44
N ASP A 139 -29.37 -1.82 11.57
CA ASP A 139 -29.93 -1.30 10.31
C ASP A 139 -30.28 -2.47 9.38
N GLU A 140 -31.48 -2.44 8.79
CA GLU A 140 -31.99 -3.45 7.85
C GLU A 140 -31.51 -3.27 6.40
N GLN A 141 -30.93 -2.11 6.05
CA GLN A 141 -30.45 -1.88 4.69
C GLN A 141 -29.23 -2.75 4.35
N ASP A 142 -29.44 -3.75 3.49
CA ASP A 142 -28.39 -4.61 2.92
C ASP A 142 -27.49 -3.88 1.89
N ASN A 143 -27.27 -2.56 2.05
CA ASN A 143 -26.30 -1.75 1.29
C ASN A 143 -24.84 -2.19 1.54
N TYR A 144 -24.65 -3.20 2.38
CA TYR A 144 -23.38 -3.77 2.82
C TYR A 144 -22.64 -4.60 1.75
N LYS A 145 -23.32 -5.07 0.68
CA LYS A 145 -22.72 -5.94 -0.35
C LYS A 145 -22.28 -5.22 -1.63
N ASN A 146 -22.48 -3.90 -1.73
CA ASN A 146 -22.13 -3.17 -2.95
C ASN A 146 -20.61 -3.11 -3.12
N LYS A 147 -20.11 -3.52 -4.29
CA LYS A 147 -18.70 -3.51 -4.66
C LYS A 147 -18.38 -2.38 -5.63
N CYS A 148 -17.18 -1.84 -5.55
CA CYS A 148 -16.67 -0.87 -6.52
C CYS A 148 -16.53 -1.54 -7.88
N GLN A 149 -17.04 -0.94 -8.96
CA GLN A 149 -16.95 -1.54 -10.29
C GLN A 149 -15.50 -1.67 -10.79
N VAL A 150 -14.62 -0.75 -10.40
CA VAL A 150 -13.21 -0.73 -10.80
C VAL A 150 -12.41 -1.70 -9.94
N THR A 151 -12.34 -1.48 -8.64
CA THR A 151 -11.49 -2.31 -7.76
C THR A 151 -12.13 -3.65 -7.39
N LYS A 152 -13.44 -3.83 -7.61
CA LYS A 152 -14.23 -4.96 -7.09
C LYS A 152 -14.26 -5.09 -5.56
N MET A 153 -13.69 -4.14 -4.83
CA MET A 153 -13.71 -4.14 -3.37
C MET A 153 -15.02 -3.60 -2.80
N SER A 154 -15.38 -4.00 -1.59
CA SER A 154 -16.56 -3.48 -0.88
C SER A 154 -16.58 -1.95 -0.84
N LEU A 155 -17.75 -1.32 -1.00
CA LEU A 155 -17.90 0.13 -0.89
C LEU A 155 -17.96 0.59 0.57
N ASN A 156 -18.47 -0.28 1.45
CA ASN A 156 -18.52 -0.04 2.88
C ASN A 156 -17.23 -0.54 3.55
N SER A 157 -16.49 0.39 4.15
CA SER A 157 -15.22 0.07 4.83
C SER A 157 -15.36 -0.86 6.03
N SER A 158 -16.54 -0.93 6.66
CA SER A 158 -16.78 -1.82 7.80
C SER A 158 -16.92 -3.28 7.37
N MET A 159 -17.04 -3.53 6.06
CA MET A 159 -17.22 -4.84 5.45
C MET A 159 -16.01 -5.23 4.59
N TYR A 160 -14.87 -4.56 4.75
CA TYR A 160 -13.67 -4.97 4.03
C TYR A 160 -13.28 -6.38 4.45
N SER A 161 -13.26 -7.29 3.50
CA SER A 161 -12.92 -8.69 3.70
C SER A 161 -11.44 -8.96 3.40
N THR A 162 -10.99 -10.18 3.72
CA THR A 162 -9.65 -10.65 3.38
C THR A 162 -9.39 -10.60 1.86
N GLU A 163 -10.39 -10.84 1.02
CA GLU A 163 -10.28 -10.70 -0.43
C GLU A 163 -10.06 -9.23 -0.84
N ASP A 164 -10.71 -8.27 -0.17
CA ASP A 164 -10.50 -6.86 -0.44
C ASP A 164 -9.06 -6.43 -0.11
N SER A 165 -8.46 -7.01 0.94
CA SER A 165 -7.05 -6.81 1.29
C SER A 165 -6.10 -7.35 0.23
N LEU A 166 -6.34 -8.57 -0.27
CA LEU A 166 -5.54 -9.12 -1.35
C LEU A 166 -5.63 -8.26 -2.62
N ILE A 167 -6.82 -7.76 -2.95
CA ILE A 167 -7.01 -6.85 -4.09
C ILE A 167 -6.17 -5.58 -3.89
N ALA A 168 -6.17 -4.99 -2.70
CA ALA A 168 -5.40 -3.78 -2.42
C ALA A 168 -3.88 -4.03 -2.53
N LEU A 169 -3.38 -5.15 -1.99
CA LEU A 169 -1.97 -5.53 -2.12
C LEU A 169 -1.59 -5.72 -3.59
N LYS A 170 -2.37 -6.47 -4.36
CA LYS A 170 -2.14 -6.66 -5.80
C LYS A 170 -2.19 -5.36 -6.57
N ALA A 171 -3.08 -4.44 -6.21
CA ALA A 171 -3.16 -3.14 -6.84
C ALA A 171 -1.88 -2.30 -6.65
N LEU A 172 -1.33 -2.29 -5.44
CA LEU A 172 -0.03 -1.65 -5.18
C LEU A 172 1.08 -2.32 -5.98
N VAL A 173 1.17 -3.66 -5.90
CA VAL A 173 2.27 -4.40 -6.55
C VAL A 173 2.21 -4.24 -8.06
N ASN A 174 1.04 -4.42 -8.68
CA ASN A 174 0.87 -4.26 -10.13
C ASN A 174 1.16 -2.83 -10.57
N PHE A 175 0.71 -1.82 -9.82
CA PHE A 175 1.01 -0.42 -10.13
C PHE A 175 2.51 -0.14 -10.06
N LEU A 176 3.21 -0.62 -9.03
CA LEU A 176 4.65 -0.41 -8.91
C LEU A 176 5.44 -1.22 -9.95
N ASN A 177 5.00 -2.44 -10.28
CA ASN A 177 5.60 -3.21 -11.37
C ASN A 177 5.47 -2.45 -12.70
N GLU A 178 4.27 -1.99 -13.06
CA GLU A 178 4.07 -1.20 -14.30
C GLU A 178 4.85 0.12 -14.27
N PHE A 179 4.89 0.79 -13.12
CA PHE A 179 5.62 2.04 -12.96
C PHE A 179 7.12 1.83 -13.19
N VAL A 180 7.71 0.80 -12.57
CA VAL A 180 9.15 0.51 -12.64
C VAL A 180 9.54 -0.07 -13.99
N GLU A 181 8.83 -1.11 -14.47
CA GLU A 181 9.20 -1.86 -15.67
C GLU A 181 8.85 -1.11 -16.96
N ASN A 182 7.67 -0.50 -17.03
CA ASN A 182 7.09 -0.04 -18.29
C ASN A 182 7.03 1.48 -18.43
N TRP A 183 6.58 2.20 -17.39
CA TRP A 183 6.38 3.66 -17.51
C TRP A 183 7.67 4.42 -17.26
N TRP A 184 8.36 4.15 -16.16
CA TRP A 184 9.68 4.73 -15.89
C TRP A 184 10.80 3.91 -16.51
N GLY A 185 10.67 2.58 -16.57
CA GLY A 185 11.71 1.71 -17.15
C GLY A 185 13.07 1.93 -16.50
N ILE A 186 13.11 1.96 -15.16
CA ILE A 186 14.36 1.99 -14.39
C ILE A 186 14.79 0.57 -14.07
N ASP A 187 16.10 0.36 -13.95
CA ASP A 187 16.61 -0.96 -13.55
C ASP A 187 16.15 -1.31 -12.13
N ILE A 188 15.95 -2.61 -11.90
CA ILE A 188 15.40 -3.13 -10.65
C ILE A 188 16.32 -2.77 -9.47
N GLU A 189 17.64 -2.83 -9.66
CA GLU A 189 18.64 -2.48 -8.65
C GLU A 189 18.51 -1.02 -8.18
N TYR A 190 18.19 -0.09 -9.09
CA TYR A 190 17.92 1.29 -8.72
C TYR A 190 16.58 1.44 -8.01
N SER A 191 15.54 0.72 -8.47
CA SER A 191 14.25 0.69 -7.79
C SER A 191 14.37 0.20 -6.34
N GLU A 192 15.17 -0.83 -6.08
CA GLU A 192 15.44 -1.33 -4.73
C GLU A 192 16.08 -0.28 -3.83
N LEU A 193 17.07 0.46 -4.33
CA LEU A 193 17.70 1.56 -3.59
C LEU A 193 16.69 2.65 -3.21
N PHE A 194 15.68 2.89 -4.06
CA PHE A 194 14.61 3.84 -3.77
C PHE A 194 13.48 3.27 -2.93
N LEU A 195 13.36 1.97 -2.71
CA LEU A 195 12.22 1.37 -2.00
C LEU A 195 12.63 0.69 -0.69
N MET A 196 13.91 0.38 -0.52
CA MET A 196 14.44 -0.30 0.65
C MET A 196 15.42 0.59 1.39
N LYS A 197 15.62 0.27 2.66
CA LYS A 197 16.67 0.89 3.46
C LYS A 197 18.02 0.50 2.87
N SER A 198 18.97 1.42 2.80
CA SER A 198 20.30 1.11 2.26
C SER A 198 21.43 1.70 3.08
N TRP A 199 22.64 1.18 2.90
CA TRP A 199 23.86 1.65 3.56
C TRP A 199 25.04 1.71 2.60
N ASN A 200 26.01 2.59 2.88
CA ASN A 200 27.12 2.88 1.96
C ASN A 200 28.43 2.11 2.25
N GLY A 201 28.43 1.13 3.16
CA GLY A 201 29.68 0.73 3.81
C GLY A 201 30.47 -0.42 3.15
N SER A 202 30.20 -0.78 1.89
CA SER A 202 31.15 -1.51 1.01
C SER A 202 30.65 -1.55 -0.44
N ILE A 203 31.55 -1.34 -1.41
CA ILE A 203 31.27 -1.47 -2.87
C ILE A 203 30.98 -2.94 -3.25
N GLN A 204 31.43 -3.89 -2.43
CA GLN A 204 31.32 -5.34 -2.70
C GLN A 204 30.15 -6.02 -1.96
N ALA A 205 29.50 -5.32 -1.02
CA ALA A 205 28.39 -5.89 -0.25
C ALA A 205 27.05 -5.40 -0.78
N ASN A 206 26.00 -6.20 -0.58
CA ASN A 206 24.64 -5.76 -0.84
C ASN A 206 24.35 -4.51 0.02
N SER A 207 24.02 -3.40 -0.65
CA SER A 207 23.74 -2.12 -0.02
C SER A 207 22.34 -2.08 0.59
N ILE A 208 21.49 -3.06 0.31
CA ILE A 208 20.13 -3.15 0.81
C ILE A 208 20.09 -3.73 2.23
N MET A 209 19.25 -3.14 3.08
CA MET A 209 18.96 -3.56 4.45
C MET A 209 17.46 -3.87 4.59
N TYR A 210 17.15 -4.94 5.31
CA TYR A 210 15.77 -5.33 5.65
C TYR A 210 15.79 -6.14 6.94
N GLU A 211 14.66 -6.14 7.65
CA GLU A 211 14.50 -7.09 8.74
C GLU A 211 14.10 -8.47 8.20
N LYS A 212 14.68 -9.52 8.77
CA LYS A 212 14.42 -10.91 8.34
C LYS A 212 12.91 -11.24 8.33
N LYS A 213 12.18 -10.81 9.36
CA LYS A 213 10.74 -11.09 9.48
C LYS A 213 9.91 -10.39 8.41
N GLU A 214 10.30 -9.17 8.03
CA GLU A 214 9.64 -8.42 6.95
C GLU A 214 9.82 -9.12 5.61
N LEU A 215 11.05 -9.57 5.35
CA LEU A 215 11.35 -10.31 4.13
C LEU A 215 10.60 -11.65 4.09
N GLU A 216 10.62 -12.42 5.18
CA GLU A 216 9.95 -13.73 5.24
C GLU A 216 8.45 -13.64 4.95
N ILE A 217 7.76 -12.62 5.50
CA ILE A 217 6.32 -12.47 5.28
C ILE A 217 5.99 -12.04 3.84
N VAL A 218 6.80 -11.17 3.25
CA VAL A 218 6.63 -10.76 1.84
C VAL A 218 6.91 -11.94 0.90
N LEU A 219 8.01 -12.67 1.12
CA LEU A 219 8.38 -13.82 0.29
C LEU A 219 7.36 -14.94 0.35
N LYS A 220 6.76 -15.19 1.52
CA LYS A 220 5.67 -16.16 1.69
C LYS A 220 4.52 -15.94 0.70
N HIS A 221 4.22 -14.68 0.38
CA HIS A 221 3.11 -14.28 -0.50
C HIS A 221 3.57 -13.85 -1.90
N ASN A 222 4.86 -13.98 -2.23
CA ASN A 222 5.40 -13.44 -3.48
C ASN A 222 4.81 -14.09 -4.73
N ASN A 223 4.51 -15.40 -4.71
CA ASN A 223 3.87 -16.08 -5.84
C ASN A 223 2.48 -15.50 -6.16
N ASP A 224 1.74 -15.10 -5.12
CA ASP A 224 0.41 -14.53 -5.28
C ASP A 224 0.47 -13.06 -5.69
N LEU A 225 1.47 -12.33 -5.18
CA LEU A 225 1.65 -10.89 -5.42
C LEU A 225 2.40 -10.59 -6.73
N ASN A 226 3.27 -11.49 -7.19
CA ASN A 226 4.11 -11.34 -8.38
C ASN A 226 4.95 -10.04 -8.34
N ILE A 227 5.77 -9.88 -7.29
CA ILE A 227 6.58 -8.67 -7.11
C ILE A 227 7.74 -8.68 -8.10
N LYS A 228 7.88 -7.58 -8.85
CA LYS A 228 8.96 -7.38 -9.83
C LYS A 228 9.64 -6.01 -9.73
N PHE A 229 8.99 -5.04 -9.07
CA PHE A 229 9.59 -3.73 -8.78
C PHE A 229 10.80 -3.79 -7.84
N ALA A 230 11.08 -4.95 -7.24
CA ALA A 230 12.25 -5.23 -6.40
C ALA A 230 12.76 -6.65 -6.67
N GLY A 231 14.07 -6.84 -6.67
CA GLY A 231 14.81 -8.08 -6.91
C GLY A 231 14.80 -9.04 -5.72
N LEU A 232 13.63 -9.29 -5.14
CA LEU A 232 13.47 -10.14 -3.95
C LEU A 232 13.98 -11.59 -4.14
N TYR A 233 14.07 -12.08 -5.38
CA TYR A 233 14.58 -13.42 -5.69
C TYR A 233 16.10 -13.56 -5.49
N GLY A 234 16.88 -12.51 -5.75
CA GLY A 234 18.34 -12.53 -5.51
C GLY A 234 18.68 -12.56 -4.02
N ILE A 235 17.74 -12.18 -3.16
CA ILE A 235 17.88 -12.23 -1.71
C ILE A 235 17.72 -13.66 -1.19
N LEU A 236 16.85 -14.48 -1.79
CA LEU A 236 16.63 -15.88 -1.39
C LEU A 236 17.87 -16.75 -1.56
N GLU A 237 18.66 -16.53 -2.61
CA GLU A 237 19.93 -17.25 -2.84
C GLU A 237 21.00 -16.94 -1.79
N GLN A 238 20.88 -15.82 -1.05
CA GLN A 238 21.78 -15.48 0.06
C GLN A 238 21.40 -16.17 1.39
N PHE A 239 20.22 -16.80 1.45
CA PHE A 239 19.71 -17.52 2.63
C PHE A 239 19.59 -19.04 2.43
N ALA A 240 19.90 -19.56 1.23
CA ALA A 240 20.01 -20.98 0.91
C ALA A 240 21.45 -21.48 1.13
#